data_AF-A0A0C2YZW8-F1
#
_entry.id   AF-A0A0C2YZW8-F1
#
_cell.length_a   1.000
_cell.length_b   1.000
_cell.length_c   1.000
_cell.angle_alpha   90.00
_cell.angle_beta   90.00
_cell.angle_gamma   90.00
#
_symmetry.space_group_name_H-M   'P 1'
#
loop_
_entity.id
_entity.type
_entity.pdbx_description
1 polymer ?
#
loop_
_entity_poly.entity_id
_entity_poly.type
_entity_poly.pdbx_seq_one_letter_code
_entity_poly.pdbx_strand_id
1 'polypeptide(L)'
;MKVELRTDAPPKPAYDAPCNGCGLCCAVETCPLGLVLFRRRQGPCPALVWQDGRYVCGVLDRPKDFIALLPTAWAARLVARWIAAGKGCDCRHEAEEHQDG
;
A
#
# COMPACT_ATOMS: atom_id res chain seq x y z
N MET A 1 -5.41 -8.34 -14.76
CA MET A 1 -5.50 -6.88 -14.49
C MET A 1 -4.16 -6.25 -14.84
N LYS A 2 -4.16 -5.05 -15.41
CA LYS A 2 -2.94 -4.27 -15.67
C LYS A 2 -2.79 -3.26 -14.53
N VAL A 3 -1.60 -3.17 -13.93
CA VAL A 3 -1.27 -2.16 -12.93
C VAL A 3 -0.09 -1.36 -13.44
N GLU A 4 -0.12 -0.06 -13.24
CA GLU A 4 0.94 0.85 -13.63
C GLU A 4 1.48 1.53 -12.38
N LEU A 5 2.76 1.29 -12.11
CA LEU A 5 3.51 1.96 -11.06
C LEU A 5 4.44 2.97 -11.71
N ARG A 6 4.80 4.00 -10.97
CA ARG A 6 5.81 4.95 -11.46
C ARG A 6 7.17 4.28 -11.52
N THR A 7 7.95 4.62 -12.54
CA THR A 7 9.30 4.10 -12.77
C THR A 7 10.32 4.62 -11.76
N ASP A 8 10.03 5.75 -11.10
CA ASP A 8 10.83 6.31 -10.00
C ASP A 8 10.48 5.72 -8.63
N ALA A 9 9.56 4.74 -8.56
CA ALA A 9 9.25 4.03 -7.32
C ALA A 9 10.42 3.16 -6.87
N PRO A 10 10.64 2.97 -5.55
CA PRO A 10 11.65 2.05 -5.07
C PRO A 10 11.31 0.63 -5.56
N PRO A 11 12.32 -0.17 -5.92
CA PRO A 11 12.08 -1.53 -6.39
C PRO A 11 11.37 -2.33 -5.30
N LYS A 12 10.61 -3.35 -5.72
CA LYS A 12 9.94 -4.25 -4.78
C LYS A 12 10.98 -4.81 -3.79
N PRO A 13 10.73 -4.74 -2.48
CA PRO A 13 11.65 -5.30 -1.50
C PRO A 13 11.66 -6.84 -1.59
N ALA A 14 12.71 -7.45 -1.06
CA ALA A 14 12.78 -8.90 -0.95
C ALA A 14 11.60 -9.45 -0.11
N TYR A 15 11.30 -10.73 -0.28
CA TYR A 15 10.31 -11.40 0.57
C TYR A 15 10.71 -11.27 2.05
N ASP A 16 9.75 -11.08 2.95
CA ASP A 16 9.93 -10.79 4.39
C ASP A 16 10.66 -9.49 4.75
N ALA A 17 11.20 -8.75 3.78
CA ALA A 17 11.79 -7.44 4.04
C ALA A 17 10.70 -6.38 4.35
N PRO A 18 11.01 -5.35 5.15
CA PRO A 18 10.04 -4.32 5.49
C PRO A 18 9.55 -3.58 4.23
N CYS A 19 8.29 -3.13 4.28
CA CYS A 19 7.73 -2.31 3.21
C CYS A 19 8.55 -1.02 3.03
N ASN A 20 9.07 -0.82 1.82
CA ASN A 20 9.84 0.36 1.43
C ASN A 20 9.01 1.41 0.67
N GLY A 21 7.73 1.11 0.39
CA GLY A 21 6.86 1.97 -0.41
C GLY A 21 6.95 1.74 -1.93
N CYS A 22 7.26 0.52 -2.40
CA CYS A 22 7.22 0.21 -3.84
C CYS A 22 5.82 0.29 -4.46
N GLY A 23 4.76 0.16 -3.66
CA GLY A 23 3.36 0.27 -4.10
C GLY A 23 2.78 -0.97 -4.81
N LEU A 24 3.59 -1.98 -5.17
CA LEU A 24 3.14 -3.12 -5.98
C LEU A 24 1.98 -3.91 -5.35
N CYS A 25 2.09 -4.32 -4.08
CA CYS A 25 1.03 -5.08 -3.43
C CYS A 25 -0.28 -4.28 -3.39
N CYS A 26 -0.21 -2.99 -3.05
CA CYS A 26 -1.38 -2.11 -3.00
C CYS A 26 -1.97 -1.79 -4.38
N ALA A 27 -1.16 -1.83 -5.44
CA ALA A 27 -1.64 -1.65 -6.81
C ALA A 27 -2.37 -2.90 -7.30
N VAL A 28 -1.93 -4.09 -6.88
CA VAL A 28 -2.56 -5.36 -7.26
C VAL A 28 -3.81 -5.65 -6.45
N GLU A 29 -3.77 -5.49 -5.14
CA GLU A 29 -4.91 -5.76 -4.28
C GLU A 29 -4.94 -4.89 -3.03
N THR A 30 -6.13 -4.77 -2.46
CA THR A 30 -6.31 -4.14 -1.17
C THR A 30 -5.96 -5.12 -0.05
N CYS A 31 -5.25 -4.65 0.97
CA CYS A 31 -5.06 -5.41 2.20
C CYS A 31 -6.39 -5.59 2.96
N PRO A 32 -6.43 -6.43 4.03
CA PRO A 32 -7.64 -6.62 4.84
C PRO A 32 -8.28 -5.31 5.35
N LEU A 33 -7.46 -4.30 5.66
CA LEU A 33 -7.98 -2.97 6.01
C LEU A 33 -8.66 -2.29 4.81
N GLY A 34 -8.05 -2.34 3.63
CA GLY A 34 -8.63 -1.75 2.42
C GLY A 34 -9.94 -2.42 2.03
N LEU A 35 -10.09 -3.73 2.28
CA LEU A 35 -11.36 -4.43 2.14
C LEU A 35 -12.43 -3.87 3.09
N VAL A 36 -12.10 -3.62 4.35
CA VAL A 36 -13.04 -3.06 5.33
C VAL A 36 -13.43 -1.62 4.98
N LEU A 37 -12.47 -0.79 4.59
CA LEU A 37 -12.71 0.64 4.32
C LEU A 37 -13.35 0.90 2.95
N PHE A 38 -12.93 0.16 1.92
CA PHE A 38 -13.31 0.43 0.53
C PHE A 38 -14.21 -0.64 -0.08
N ARG A 39 -14.45 -1.76 0.63
CA ARG A 39 -15.30 -2.89 0.18
C ARG A 39 -14.92 -3.39 -1.22
N ARG A 40 -13.64 -3.32 -1.54
CA ARG A 40 -13.01 -3.65 -2.82
C ARG A 40 -11.83 -4.56 -2.53
N ARG A 41 -11.68 -5.66 -3.28
CA ARG A 41 -10.52 -6.57 -3.19
C ARG A 41 -9.42 -6.24 -4.19
N GLN A 42 -9.80 -5.93 -5.42
CA GLN A 42 -8.87 -5.70 -6.52
C GLN A 42 -8.33 -4.28 -6.50
N GLY A 43 -7.04 -4.13 -6.76
CA GLY A 43 -6.37 -2.83 -6.75
C GLY A 43 -6.66 -1.98 -8.01
N PRO A 44 -6.10 -0.76 -8.06
CA PRO A 44 -5.28 -0.16 -7.01
C PRO A 44 -6.11 0.20 -5.77
N CYS A 45 -5.45 0.14 -4.60
CA CYS A 45 -6.04 0.56 -3.33
C CYS A 45 -6.38 2.06 -3.38
N PRO A 46 -7.59 2.50 -3.02
CA PRO A 46 -7.97 3.92 -3.00
C PRO A 46 -7.11 4.81 -2.07
N ALA A 47 -6.42 4.20 -1.11
CA ALA A 47 -5.47 4.89 -0.23
C ALA A 47 -4.00 4.75 -0.67
N LEU A 48 -3.72 4.29 -1.89
CA LEU A 48 -2.35 4.27 -2.42
C LEU A 48 -1.96 5.67 -2.89
N VAL A 49 -1.07 6.33 -2.17
CA VAL A 49 -0.69 7.74 -2.42
C VAL A 49 0.78 7.81 -2.78
N TRP A 50 1.13 8.62 -3.78
CA TRP A 50 2.51 8.91 -4.13
C TRP A 50 3.03 10.11 -3.34
N GLN A 51 4.18 9.97 -2.66
CA GLN A 51 4.79 11.03 -1.86
C GLN A 51 6.29 10.78 -1.69
N ASP A 52 7.11 11.83 -1.83
CA ASP A 52 8.56 11.80 -1.54
C ASP A 52 9.31 10.64 -2.22
N GLY A 53 8.99 10.38 -3.50
CA GLY A 53 9.66 9.33 -4.28
C GLY A 53 9.24 7.90 -3.92
N ARG A 54 8.14 7.71 -3.18
CA ARG A 54 7.61 6.37 -2.85
C ARG A 54 6.09 6.38 -2.71
N TYR A 55 5.50 5.20 -2.67
CA TYR A 55 4.11 5.03 -2.31
C TYR A 55 3.91 4.90 -0.80
N VAL A 56 2.96 5.64 -0.25
CA VAL A 56 2.55 5.61 1.15
C VAL A 56 1.08 5.18 1.27
N CYS A 57 0.74 4.58 2.41
CA CYS A 57 -0.65 4.25 2.73
C CYS A 57 -1.34 5.50 3.28
N GLY A 58 -2.28 6.07 2.53
CA GLY A 58 -3.06 7.25 2.92
C GLY A 58 -3.84 7.06 4.22
N VAL A 59 -4.23 5.82 4.56
CA VAL A 59 -4.88 5.54 5.86
C VAL A 59 -3.91 5.70 7.03
N LEU A 60 -2.62 5.41 6.83
CA LEU A 60 -1.59 5.59 7.85
C LEU A 60 -1.09 7.04 7.89
N ASP A 61 -0.91 7.68 6.72
CA ASP A 61 -0.43 9.06 6.62
C ASP A 61 -1.50 10.08 7.05
N ARG A 62 -2.74 9.90 6.58
CA ARG A 62 -3.87 10.80 6.81
C ARG A 62 -5.12 10.04 7.22
N PRO A 63 -5.12 9.39 8.39
CA PRO A 63 -6.27 8.58 8.85
C PRO A 63 -7.59 9.34 8.87
N LYS A 64 -7.58 10.67 9.08
CA LYS A 64 -8.79 11.51 9.11
C LYS A 64 -9.53 11.54 7.77
N ASP A 65 -8.81 11.40 6.66
CA ASP A 65 -9.39 11.46 5.31
C ASP A 65 -10.16 10.17 4.97
N PHE A 66 -9.87 9.08 5.68
CA PHE A 66 -10.41 7.75 5.40
C PHE A 66 -11.27 7.18 6.55
N ILE A 67 -11.05 7.65 7.77
CA ILE A 67 -11.71 7.14 8.98
C ILE A 67 -12.15 8.32 9.86
N ALA A 68 -13.39 8.78 9.67
CA ALA A 68 -13.94 9.93 10.39
C ALA A 68 -14.13 9.70 11.90
N LEU A 69 -14.17 8.44 12.37
CA LEU A 69 -14.64 8.09 13.72
C LEU A 69 -13.54 7.60 14.69
N LEU A 70 -12.29 7.43 14.26
CA LEU A 70 -11.23 6.84 15.12
C LEU A 70 -10.27 7.90 15.70
N PRO A 71 -9.93 7.84 17.01
CA PRO A 71 -8.89 8.68 17.60
C PRO A 71 -7.54 8.43 16.92
N THR A 72 -7.02 9.45 16.23
CA THR A 72 -5.89 9.34 15.29
C THR A 72 -4.61 8.75 15.87
N ALA A 73 -4.34 8.93 17.16
CA ALA A 73 -3.10 8.48 17.79
C ALA A 73 -2.99 6.95 17.94
N TRP A 74 -4.12 6.25 18.17
CA TRP A 74 -4.12 4.79 18.37
C TRP A 74 -4.47 4.02 17.10
N ALA A 75 -5.20 4.66 16.19
CA ALA A 75 -5.62 4.08 14.92
C ALA A 75 -4.43 3.64 14.06
N ALA A 76 -3.40 4.48 13.90
CA ALA A 76 -2.24 4.17 13.06
C ALA A 76 -1.46 2.94 13.56
N ARG A 77 -1.24 2.80 14.88
CA ARG A 77 -0.55 1.63 15.46
C ARG A 77 -1.39 0.36 15.35
N LEU A 78 -2.69 0.44 15.56
CA LEU A 78 -3.60 -0.71 15.44
C LEU A 78 -3.72 -1.16 13.98
N VAL A 79 -3.84 -0.21 13.06
CA VAL A 79 -3.86 -0.46 11.61
C VAL A 79 -2.55 -1.10 11.18
N ALA A 80 -1.39 -0.50 11.48
CA ALA A 80 -0.08 -1.07 11.12
C ALA A 80 0.11 -2.49 11.67
N ARG A 81 -0.41 -2.76 12.88
CA ARG A 81 -0.39 -4.10 13.49
C ARG A 81 -1.37 -5.07 12.82
N TRP A 82 -2.51 -4.59 12.33
CA TRP A 82 -3.52 -5.39 11.63
C TRP A 82 -3.12 -5.78 10.21
N ILE A 83 -2.48 -4.87 9.47
CA ILE A 83 -2.03 -5.15 8.09
C ILE A 83 -0.57 -5.61 8.02
N ALA A 84 0.06 -5.83 9.18
CA ALA A 84 1.47 -6.15 9.31
C ALA A 84 2.38 -5.20 8.49
N ALA A 85 1.95 -3.95 8.28
CA ALA A 85 2.68 -3.00 7.46
C ALA A 85 4.07 -2.76 8.08
N GLY A 86 5.10 -3.11 7.31
CA GLY A 86 6.49 -3.01 7.76
C GLY A 86 7.02 -4.23 8.53
N LYS A 87 6.23 -5.31 8.72
CA LYS A 87 6.72 -6.55 9.34
C LYS A 87 7.33 -7.55 8.35
N GLY A 88 6.93 -7.50 7.09
CA GLY A 88 7.51 -8.29 6.01
C GLY A 88 6.67 -8.22 4.73
N CYS A 89 7.33 -8.24 3.58
CA CYS A 89 6.67 -8.29 2.27
C CYS A 89 6.28 -9.74 1.95
N ASP A 90 4.98 -10.02 1.88
CA ASP A 90 4.41 -11.31 1.46
C ASP A 90 4.00 -11.33 -0.03
N CYS A 91 4.17 -10.21 -0.73
CA CYS A 91 3.78 -10.07 -2.14
C CYS A 91 4.64 -10.96 -3.06
N ARG A 92 3.97 -11.84 -3.80
CA ARG A 92 4.58 -12.75 -4.80
C ARG A 92 4.63 -12.16 -6.22
N HIS A 93 3.95 -11.04 -6.47
CA HIS A 93 4.00 -10.37 -7.77
C HIS A 93 5.36 -9.72 -7.99
N GLU A 94 5.78 -9.65 -9.24
CA GLU A 94 6.98 -8.94 -9.68
C GLU A 94 6.53 -7.82 -10.62
N ALA A 95 7.24 -6.68 -10.57
CA ALA A 95 7.03 -5.59 -11.50
C ALA A 95 8.00 -5.78 -12.67
N GLU A 96 7.46 -5.87 -13.88
CA GLU A 96 8.25 -5.87 -15.10
C GLU A 96 8.23 -4.45 -15.68
N GLU A 97 9.41 -3.93 -16.05
CA GLU A 97 9.52 -2.65 -16.75
C GLU A 97 8.99 -2.83 -18.17
N HIS A 98 7.82 -2.26 -18.46
CA HIS A 98 7.34 -2.21 -19.84
C HIS A 98 8.03 -1.04 -20.56
N GLN A 99 9.07 -1.35 -21.33
CA GLN A 99 9.67 -0.40 -22.27
C GLN A 99 8.76 -0.29 -23.49
N ASP A 100 7.95 0.78 -23.53
CA ASP A 100 7.31 1.24 -24.76
C ASP A 100 8.42 1.76 -25.70
N GLY A 101 8.71 0.98 -26.74
CA GLY A 101 9.65 1.32 -27.82
C GLY A 101 9.04 2.20 -28.90
#